data_AF-A0A086ZN21-F1
#
_entry.id   AF-A0A086ZN21-F1
#
_cell.length_a   1.000
_cell.length_b   1.000
_cell.length_c   1.000
_cell.angle_alpha   90.00
_cell.angle_beta   90.00
_cell.angle_gamma   90.00
#
_symmetry.space_group_name_H-M   'P 1'
#
loop_
_entity.id
_entity.type
_entity.pdbx_description
1 polymer ?
#
loop_
_entity_poly.entity_id
_entity_poly.type
_entity_poly.pdbx_seq_one_letter_code
_entity_poly.pdbx_strand_id
1 'polypeptide(L)'
;MSSSAMQRVKAACAAACAALSAIAMLAAPNMTPKAEAASGVNMYRLYNPNSGEHFYTSNSGEREALREAGWNYEGIGWVAPASSSQPVYRMYNPVAGDHHYTMNSNERTSLVRAGWRYEGIGWYSDPSHKIPLYRQYNPHAKTGTHNYTTNANERTQLVRAGWRDEGIGWYGIGGGSPAPAETQANDGAYASIEGVMNLRGSGSGYHAKLVLSGGGSTVSFGIQYEKDIHYAYPQFSSNTVYLVENVMSHATQAGTTGKQYLYLKSAPLGQNVKVRLSWYTNNTVKFFVNDQEIGRTKSTLSAPFIFAVEGSAAHNGDTINATVKNVKVKAGNNAKSYGTITGWNDRNDYFGLNGTVTKQGTVSSDGAYNTHGAPSLGVDISLTGRANIPGNGPDGKPWTWDTSFSAVEPNTHTTGHPLSAVVNIAQAR
;
A
#
# COMPACT_ATOMS: atom_id res chain seq x y z
N MET A 1 -21.35 -1.36 9.09
CA MET A 1 -20.40 -1.79 8.03
C MET A 1 -20.87 -3.14 7.53
N SER A 2 -21.36 -3.22 6.28
CA SER A 2 -22.15 -4.34 5.77
C SER A 2 -21.31 -5.55 5.37
N SER A 3 -21.89 -6.74 5.50
CA SER A 3 -21.28 -8.08 5.39
C SER A 3 -20.65 -8.43 4.04
N SER A 4 -20.64 -7.52 3.06
CA SER A 4 -20.16 -7.79 1.70
C SER A 4 -18.64 -7.67 1.54
N ALA A 5 -17.98 -6.81 2.34
CA ALA A 5 -16.51 -6.69 2.32
C ALA A 5 -15.84 -7.97 2.86
N MET A 6 -16.43 -8.56 3.90
CA MET A 6 -15.95 -9.79 4.54
C MET A 6 -16.20 -11.04 3.67
N GLN A 7 -17.21 -11.03 2.80
CA GLN A 7 -17.46 -12.09 1.82
C GLN A 7 -16.49 -12.06 0.64
N ARG A 8 -16.01 -10.88 0.22
CA ARG A 8 -15.04 -10.75 -0.89
C ARG A 8 -13.63 -11.21 -0.52
N VAL A 9 -13.23 -11.06 0.75
CA VAL A 9 -11.95 -11.57 1.28
C VAL A 9 -11.94 -13.11 1.32
N LYS A 10 -13.07 -13.74 1.67
CA LYS A 10 -13.19 -15.22 1.73
C LYS A 10 -13.19 -15.89 0.35
N ALA A 11 -13.62 -15.20 -0.70
CA ALA A 11 -13.73 -15.77 -2.05
C ALA A 11 -12.40 -15.81 -2.83
N ALA A 12 -11.46 -14.90 -2.54
CA ALA A 12 -10.17 -14.82 -3.25
C ALA A 12 -9.26 -16.03 -2.99
N CYS A 13 -9.37 -16.68 -1.82
CA CYS A 13 -8.58 -17.86 -1.48
C CYS A 13 -9.05 -19.15 -2.17
N ALA A 14 -10.28 -19.21 -2.69
CA ALA A 14 -10.87 -20.48 -3.17
C ALA A 14 -10.68 -20.76 -4.67
N ALA A 15 -10.37 -19.76 -5.50
CA ALA A 15 -10.51 -19.86 -6.96
C ALA A 15 -9.22 -20.22 -7.73
N ALA A 16 -8.05 -20.31 -7.10
CA ALA A 16 -6.78 -20.55 -7.79
C ALA A 16 -6.38 -22.03 -7.96
N CYS A 17 -7.24 -22.99 -7.56
CA CYS A 17 -6.80 -24.36 -7.25
C CYS A 17 -7.18 -25.45 -8.26
N ALA A 18 -7.48 -25.15 -9.53
CA ALA A 18 -7.83 -26.18 -10.50
C ALA A 18 -7.09 -26.06 -11.84
N ALA A 19 -6.57 -27.21 -12.30
CA ALA A 19 -5.86 -27.53 -13.56
C ALA A 19 -4.32 -27.40 -13.50
N LEU A 20 -3.48 -28.38 -13.87
CA LEU A 20 -3.63 -29.57 -14.71
C LEU A 20 -2.48 -30.57 -14.38
N SER A 21 -2.80 -31.86 -14.30
CA SER A 21 -1.83 -32.97 -14.24
C SER A 21 -1.83 -33.75 -15.55
N ALA A 22 -0.66 -34.00 -16.17
CA ALA A 22 -0.29 -35.28 -16.82
C ALA A 22 1.13 -35.28 -17.46
N ILE A 23 2.02 -36.09 -16.85
CA ILE A 23 2.94 -37.12 -17.39
C ILE A 23 3.83 -36.85 -18.63
N ALA A 24 5.16 -37.03 -18.45
CA ALA A 24 5.98 -37.93 -19.26
C ALA A 24 7.26 -38.37 -18.50
N MET A 25 7.41 -39.68 -18.25
CA MET A 25 8.65 -40.33 -17.79
C MET A 25 9.56 -40.63 -18.99
N LEU A 26 10.82 -40.22 -18.92
CA LEU A 26 11.91 -40.81 -19.71
C LEU A 26 13.14 -40.96 -18.79
N ALA A 27 13.71 -42.17 -18.79
CA ALA A 27 14.87 -42.55 -18.00
C ALA A 27 16.15 -41.89 -18.51
N ALA A 28 17.03 -41.48 -17.59
CA ALA A 28 18.39 -41.02 -17.89
C ALA A 28 19.41 -41.68 -16.93
N PRO A 29 20.66 -41.91 -17.37
CA PRO A 29 21.61 -42.82 -16.74
C PRO A 29 22.33 -42.24 -15.52
N ASN A 30 22.80 -43.16 -14.66
CA ASN A 30 23.57 -42.90 -13.43
C ASN A 30 24.78 -41.98 -13.68
N MET A 31 24.75 -40.79 -13.08
CA MET A 31 25.93 -39.98 -12.81
C MET A 31 26.04 -39.74 -11.30
N THR A 32 27.23 -40.01 -10.76
CA THR A 32 27.63 -39.80 -9.36
C THR A 32 27.35 -38.36 -8.90
N PRO A 33 26.75 -38.15 -7.70
CA PRO A 33 26.30 -36.84 -7.27
C PRO A 33 27.48 -35.94 -6.88
N LYS A 34 27.75 -34.94 -7.72
CA LYS A 34 28.41 -33.69 -7.33
C LYS A 34 27.42 -32.93 -6.45
N ALA A 35 27.84 -32.43 -5.30
CA ALA A 35 26.99 -31.66 -4.39
C ALA A 35 26.28 -30.53 -5.15
N GLU A 36 25.02 -30.75 -5.45
CA GLU A 36 24.16 -29.82 -6.16
C GLU A 36 23.91 -28.66 -5.19
N ALA A 37 24.26 -27.44 -5.59
CA ALA A 37 23.76 -26.28 -4.89
C ALA A 37 22.24 -26.40 -4.91
N ALA A 38 21.62 -26.69 -3.76
CA ALA A 38 20.19 -26.93 -3.70
C ALA A 38 19.47 -25.76 -4.38
N SER A 39 18.80 -26.04 -5.50
CA SER A 39 17.94 -25.06 -6.16
C SER A 39 16.96 -24.51 -5.12
N GLY A 40 16.87 -23.19 -5.02
CA GLY A 40 16.09 -22.51 -4.00
C GLY A 40 14.77 -21.98 -4.54
N VAL A 41 13.76 -21.95 -3.67
CA VAL A 41 12.45 -21.37 -3.94
C VAL A 41 12.22 -20.24 -2.96
N ASN A 42 11.94 -19.04 -3.49
CA ASN A 42 11.65 -17.86 -2.68
C ASN A 42 10.29 -17.99 -2.02
N MET A 43 10.25 -17.84 -0.69
CA MET A 43 8.98 -17.73 0.04
C MET A 43 8.63 -16.26 0.23
N TYR A 44 7.59 -15.81 -0.47
CA TYR A 44 7.03 -14.48 -0.34
C TYR A 44 6.30 -14.35 0.98
N ARG A 45 6.59 -13.27 1.72
CA ARG A 45 5.94 -12.90 2.97
C ARG A 45 5.00 -11.73 2.71
N LEU A 46 3.74 -11.88 3.11
CA LEU A 46 2.73 -10.84 3.01
C LEU A 46 2.07 -10.58 4.36
N TYR A 47 1.73 -9.33 4.65
CA TYR A 47 1.10 -8.89 5.89
C TYR A 47 -0.27 -8.26 5.63
N ASN A 48 -1.30 -8.70 6.34
CA ASN A 48 -2.62 -8.09 6.29
C ASN A 48 -2.75 -6.99 7.35
N PRO A 49 -2.82 -5.70 6.97
CA PRO A 49 -2.96 -4.61 7.94
C PRO A 49 -4.31 -4.59 8.67
N ASN A 50 -5.33 -5.30 8.17
CA ASN A 50 -6.67 -5.31 8.75
C ASN A 50 -6.84 -6.38 9.84
N SER A 51 -6.21 -7.54 9.67
CA SER A 51 -6.31 -8.66 10.62
C SER A 51 -5.00 -8.94 11.38
N GLY A 52 -3.87 -8.39 10.93
CA GLY A 52 -2.55 -8.61 11.54
C GLY A 52 -1.87 -9.91 11.11
N GLU A 53 -2.45 -10.66 10.18
CA GLU A 53 -1.97 -11.98 9.76
C GLU A 53 -0.79 -11.85 8.80
N HIS A 54 0.08 -12.86 8.83
CA HIS A 54 1.06 -13.09 7.77
C HIS A 54 0.65 -14.27 6.89
N PHE A 55 0.93 -14.16 5.60
CA PHE A 55 0.77 -15.23 4.64
C PHE A 55 2.10 -15.51 3.95
N TYR A 56 2.39 -16.79 3.73
CA TYR A 56 3.64 -17.26 3.15
C TYR A 56 3.37 -18.17 1.96
N THR A 57 3.99 -17.86 0.83
CA THR A 57 3.82 -18.64 -0.39
C THR A 57 5.01 -18.57 -1.34
N SER A 58 5.26 -19.66 -2.06
CA SER A 58 6.17 -19.70 -3.21
C SER A 58 5.51 -19.21 -4.51
N ASN A 59 4.18 -19.13 -4.53
CA ASN A 59 3.40 -18.83 -5.72
C ASN A 59 3.28 -17.32 -5.91
N SER A 60 3.88 -16.81 -7.00
CA SER A 60 3.80 -15.40 -7.35
C SER A 60 2.38 -14.93 -7.69
N GLY A 61 1.52 -15.81 -8.21
CA GLY A 61 0.11 -15.52 -8.47
C GLY A 61 -0.69 -15.29 -7.18
N GLU A 62 -0.48 -16.12 -6.14
CA GLU A 62 -1.08 -15.90 -4.82
C GLU A 62 -0.58 -14.58 -4.21
N ARG A 63 0.72 -14.28 -4.33
CA ARG A 63 1.29 -13.00 -3.90
C ARG A 63 0.60 -11.81 -4.57
N GLU A 64 0.47 -11.82 -5.90
CA GLU A 64 -0.19 -10.71 -6.61
C GLU A 64 -1.67 -10.60 -6.26
N ALA A 65 -2.40 -11.71 -6.13
CA ALA A 65 -3.81 -11.71 -5.74
C ALA A 65 -4.03 -11.07 -4.35
N LEU A 66 -3.17 -11.40 -3.39
CA LEU A 66 -3.22 -10.82 -2.05
C LEU A 66 -2.87 -9.32 -2.05
N ARG A 67 -1.89 -8.88 -2.86
CA ARG A 67 -1.60 -7.45 -3.03
C ARG A 67 -2.80 -6.69 -3.60
N GLU A 68 -3.49 -7.25 -4.59
CA GLU A 68 -4.74 -6.67 -5.13
C GLU A 68 -5.86 -6.66 -4.08
N ALA A 69 -5.85 -7.59 -3.13
CA ALA A 69 -6.76 -7.60 -1.98
C ALA A 69 -6.34 -6.67 -0.82
N GLY A 70 -5.27 -5.88 -1.00
CA GLY A 70 -4.80 -4.90 -0.02
C GLY A 70 -3.80 -5.41 1.02
N TRP A 71 -3.23 -6.60 0.82
CA TRP A 71 -2.13 -7.10 1.66
C TRP A 71 -0.81 -6.43 1.28
N ASN A 72 0.04 -6.19 2.28
CA ASN A 72 1.37 -5.64 2.10
C ASN A 72 2.34 -6.75 1.73
N TYR A 73 3.01 -6.66 0.58
CA TYR A 73 4.13 -7.54 0.26
C TYR A 73 5.38 -7.04 0.98
N GLU A 74 5.95 -7.86 1.86
CA GLU A 74 7.10 -7.49 2.69
C GLU A 74 8.43 -7.94 2.09
N GLY A 75 8.39 -8.78 1.06
CA GLY A 75 9.56 -9.32 0.39
C GLY A 75 9.65 -10.84 0.47
N ILE A 76 10.88 -11.34 0.33
CA ILE A 76 11.21 -12.75 0.52
C ILE A 76 11.43 -12.95 2.03
N GLY A 77 10.63 -13.79 2.68
CA GLY A 77 10.82 -14.12 4.10
C GLY A 77 12.04 -15.03 4.32
N TRP A 78 12.25 -15.98 3.41
CA TRP A 78 13.39 -16.88 3.32
C TRP A 78 13.43 -17.58 1.96
N VAL A 79 14.52 -18.29 1.68
CA VAL A 79 14.64 -19.21 0.54
C VAL A 79 14.55 -20.64 1.08
N ALA A 80 13.54 -21.39 0.64
CA ALA A 80 13.38 -22.81 0.94
C ALA A 80 14.12 -23.67 -0.11
N PRO A 81 14.57 -24.89 0.23
CA PRO A 81 15.01 -25.84 -0.78
C PRO A 81 13.86 -26.22 -1.72
N ALA A 82 14.17 -26.45 -3.00
CA ALA A 82 13.20 -26.91 -3.99
C ALA A 82 12.61 -28.29 -3.65
N SER A 83 13.39 -29.15 -2.99
CA SER A 83 12.94 -30.44 -2.49
C SER A 83 13.76 -30.86 -1.27
N SER A 84 13.12 -31.60 -0.35
CA SER A 84 13.82 -32.34 0.71
C SER A 84 12.89 -33.43 1.28
N SER A 85 13.41 -34.27 2.18
CA SER A 85 12.61 -35.24 2.93
C SER A 85 11.85 -34.62 4.12
N GLN A 86 11.94 -33.31 4.32
CA GLN A 86 11.36 -32.59 5.46
C GLN A 86 10.28 -31.61 4.97
N PRO A 87 9.04 -32.09 4.70
CA PRO A 87 7.97 -31.23 4.18
C PRO A 87 7.41 -30.29 5.24
N VAL A 88 7.02 -29.09 4.82
CA VAL A 88 6.17 -28.16 5.59
C VAL A 88 4.77 -28.20 5.00
N TYR A 89 3.81 -28.67 5.80
CA TYR A 89 2.41 -28.81 5.42
C TYR A 89 1.68 -27.47 5.52
N ARG A 90 0.91 -27.12 4.48
CA ARG A 90 0.03 -25.95 4.46
C ARG A 90 -1.38 -26.36 4.86
N MET A 91 -1.92 -25.72 5.87
CA MET A 91 -3.25 -25.95 6.41
C MET A 91 -4.10 -24.68 6.28
N TYR A 92 -5.35 -24.82 5.90
CA TYR A 92 -6.31 -23.72 5.79
C TYR A 92 -7.50 -23.92 6.72
N ASN A 93 -7.86 -22.89 7.48
CA ASN A 93 -9.05 -22.86 8.31
C ASN A 93 -10.20 -22.20 7.55
N PRO A 94 -11.22 -22.94 7.05
CA PRO A 94 -12.31 -22.36 6.29
C PRO A 94 -13.24 -21.45 7.11
N VAL A 95 -13.24 -21.58 8.44
CA VAL A 95 -14.09 -20.78 9.34
C VAL A 95 -13.46 -19.40 9.58
N ALA A 96 -12.19 -19.41 10.01
CA ALA A 96 -11.45 -18.20 10.39
C ALA A 96 -10.86 -17.46 9.17
N GLY A 97 -10.48 -18.20 8.11
CA GLY A 97 -9.74 -17.65 6.97
C GLY A 97 -8.22 -17.77 7.08
N ASP A 98 -7.73 -18.37 8.16
CA ASP A 98 -6.30 -18.44 8.52
C ASP A 98 -5.56 -19.57 7.82
N HIS A 99 -4.24 -19.39 7.70
CA HIS A 99 -3.32 -20.45 7.29
C HIS A 99 -2.37 -20.84 8.42
N HIS A 100 -2.05 -22.13 8.51
CA HIS A 100 -1.06 -22.67 9.44
C HIS A 100 -0.03 -23.51 8.70
N TYR A 101 1.22 -23.44 9.15
CA TYR A 101 2.34 -24.12 8.52
C TYR A 101 3.10 -24.96 9.55
N THR A 102 3.27 -26.25 9.26
CA THR A 102 3.90 -27.16 10.21
C THR A 102 4.64 -28.30 9.54
N MET A 103 5.78 -28.69 10.12
CA MET A 103 6.46 -29.95 9.80
C MET A 103 5.86 -31.15 10.54
N ASN A 104 5.04 -30.92 11.56
CA ASN A 104 4.50 -31.97 12.41
C ASN A 104 3.28 -32.65 11.76
N SER A 105 3.47 -33.90 11.32
CA SER A 105 2.41 -34.69 10.68
C SER A 105 1.25 -35.04 11.63
N ASN A 106 1.48 -35.09 12.94
CA ASN A 106 0.44 -35.30 13.95
C ASN A 106 -0.39 -34.02 14.15
N GLU A 107 0.25 -32.85 14.12
CA GLU A 107 -0.43 -31.54 14.17
C GLU A 107 -1.33 -31.37 12.93
N ARG A 108 -0.79 -31.63 11.73
CA ARG A 108 -1.55 -31.67 10.48
C ARG A 108 -2.79 -32.57 10.60
N THR A 109 -2.60 -33.81 11.05
CA THR A 109 -3.70 -34.79 11.21
C THR A 109 -4.75 -34.31 12.22
N SER A 110 -4.32 -33.69 13.31
CA SER A 110 -5.22 -33.15 14.33
C SER A 110 -6.03 -31.97 13.81
N LEU A 111 -5.42 -31.07 13.04
CA LEU A 111 -6.10 -29.95 12.38
C LEU A 111 -7.14 -30.44 11.36
N VAL A 112 -6.82 -31.47 10.57
CA VAL A 112 -7.79 -32.09 9.66
C VAL A 112 -9.00 -32.64 10.42
N ARG A 113 -8.78 -33.33 11.55
CA ARG A 113 -9.88 -33.80 12.42
C ARG A 113 -10.70 -32.65 13.01
N ALA A 114 -10.07 -31.50 13.23
CA ALA A 114 -10.72 -30.27 13.68
C ALA A 114 -11.41 -29.47 12.54
N GLY A 115 -11.48 -30.02 11.32
CA GLY A 115 -12.18 -29.40 10.19
C GLY A 115 -11.34 -28.46 9.33
N TRP A 116 -10.02 -28.39 9.54
CA TRP A 116 -9.12 -27.66 8.65
C TRP A 116 -8.88 -28.44 7.36
N ARG A 117 -8.65 -27.72 6.26
CA ARG A 117 -8.29 -28.30 4.98
C ARG A 117 -6.78 -28.46 4.87
N TYR A 118 -6.31 -29.66 4.55
CA TYR A 118 -4.93 -29.87 4.13
C TYR A 118 -4.77 -29.47 2.67
N GLU A 119 -3.86 -28.54 2.39
CA GLU A 119 -3.65 -28.00 1.04
C GLU A 119 -2.37 -28.54 0.37
N GLY A 120 -1.73 -29.53 0.99
CA GLY A 120 -0.50 -30.12 0.48
C GLY A 120 0.77 -29.59 1.14
N ILE A 121 1.89 -29.86 0.50
CA ILE A 121 3.21 -29.37 0.92
C ILE A 121 3.35 -27.96 0.37
N GLY A 122 3.55 -26.97 1.26
CA GLY A 122 3.81 -25.59 0.84
C GLY A 122 5.25 -25.41 0.35
N TRP A 123 6.20 -25.98 1.09
CA TRP A 123 7.64 -25.98 0.81
C TRP A 123 8.34 -27.04 1.68
N TYR A 124 9.67 -27.05 1.63
CA TYR A 124 10.52 -27.98 2.34
C TYR A 124 11.44 -27.27 3.34
N SER A 125 11.84 -27.97 4.40
CA SER A 125 12.89 -27.54 5.32
C SER A 125 14.26 -27.96 4.82
N ASP A 126 15.29 -27.17 5.10
CA ASP A 126 16.69 -27.49 4.86
C ASP A 126 17.20 -28.56 5.85
N PRO A 127 17.56 -29.78 5.40
CA PRO A 127 18.13 -30.80 6.27
C PRO A 127 19.49 -30.42 6.87
N SER A 128 20.18 -29.43 6.29
CA SER A 128 21.47 -28.92 6.80
C SER A 128 21.29 -27.86 7.90
N HIS A 129 20.05 -27.49 8.23
CA HIS A 129 19.70 -26.53 9.28
C HIS A 129 20.40 -25.16 9.16
N LYS A 130 20.62 -24.64 7.94
CA LYS A 130 21.42 -23.42 7.74
C LYS A 130 20.82 -22.17 8.37
N ILE A 131 19.52 -21.94 8.18
CA ILE A 131 18.85 -20.71 8.64
C ILE A 131 17.59 -21.07 9.40
N PRO A 132 17.51 -20.82 10.71
CA PRO A 132 16.33 -21.15 11.50
C PRO A 132 15.16 -20.20 11.20
N LEU A 133 13.95 -20.75 11.14
CA LEU A 133 12.72 -19.98 11.15
C LEU A 133 12.04 -20.13 12.51
N TYR A 134 12.00 -19.02 13.25
CA TYR A 134 11.35 -18.95 14.54
C TYR A 134 9.84 -18.89 14.37
N ARG A 135 9.11 -19.72 15.11
CA ARG A 135 7.64 -19.74 15.18
C ARG A 135 7.17 -19.05 16.46
N GLN A 136 6.25 -18.08 16.34
CA GLN A 136 5.58 -17.45 17.48
C GLN A 136 4.08 -17.57 17.33
N TYR A 137 3.37 -17.85 18.42
CA TYR A 137 1.92 -17.92 18.48
C TYR A 137 1.35 -16.73 19.27
N ASN A 138 0.35 -16.04 18.72
CA ASN A 138 -0.40 -14.98 19.37
C ASN A 138 -1.66 -15.56 20.04
N PRO A 139 -1.66 -15.75 21.38
CA PRO A 139 -2.83 -16.25 22.09
C PRO A 139 -4.00 -15.23 22.17
N HIS A 140 -3.78 -13.99 21.76
CA HIS A 140 -4.75 -12.90 21.83
C HIS A 140 -5.35 -12.53 20.48
N ALA A 141 -4.89 -13.15 19.39
CA ALA A 141 -5.41 -12.89 18.06
C ALA A 141 -6.65 -13.73 17.77
N LYS A 142 -7.64 -13.14 17.08
CA LYS A 142 -8.81 -13.86 16.55
C LYS A 142 -8.45 -14.64 15.28
N THR A 143 -7.58 -14.08 14.44
CA THR A 143 -7.04 -14.65 13.20
C THR A 143 -5.56 -14.27 13.05
N GLY A 144 -4.79 -14.98 12.23
CA GLY A 144 -3.35 -14.71 12.02
C GLY A 144 -2.47 -15.07 13.20
N THR A 145 -2.86 -16.13 13.90
CA THR A 145 -2.29 -16.48 15.19
C THR A 145 -0.81 -16.87 15.16
N HIS A 146 -0.17 -17.04 14.01
CA HIS A 146 1.25 -17.44 13.95
C HIS A 146 2.10 -16.48 13.12
N ASN A 147 3.33 -16.28 13.58
CA ASN A 147 4.40 -15.62 12.84
C ASN A 147 5.55 -16.60 12.60
N TYR A 148 6.14 -16.51 11.41
CA TYR A 148 7.33 -17.25 11.03
C TYR A 148 8.38 -16.28 10.48
N THR A 149 9.55 -16.27 11.10
CA THR A 149 10.59 -15.29 10.77
C THR A 149 11.99 -15.85 10.92
N THR A 150 12.89 -15.39 10.03
CA THR A 150 14.34 -15.60 10.18
C THR A 150 14.97 -14.55 11.11
N ASN A 151 14.22 -13.51 11.49
CA ASN A 151 14.71 -12.39 12.29
C ASN A 151 14.53 -12.65 13.80
N ALA A 152 15.63 -12.88 14.50
CA ALA A 152 15.64 -13.10 15.95
C ALA A 152 15.17 -11.86 16.76
N ASN A 153 15.38 -10.64 16.23
CA ASN A 153 14.90 -9.43 16.89
C ASN A 153 13.38 -9.34 16.80
N GLU A 154 12.78 -9.66 15.66
CA GLU A 154 11.32 -9.71 15.50
C GLU A 154 10.70 -10.71 16.49
N ARG A 155 11.24 -11.93 16.56
CA ARG A 155 10.84 -12.93 17.57
C ARG A 155 10.87 -12.34 18.97
N THR A 156 11.98 -11.70 19.35
CA THR A 156 12.17 -11.12 20.69
C THR A 156 11.13 -10.03 20.98
N GLN A 157 10.81 -9.18 19.99
CA GLN A 157 9.81 -8.13 20.16
C GLN A 157 8.40 -8.70 20.29
N LEU A 158 8.03 -9.71 19.50
CA LEU A 158 6.73 -10.36 19.61
C LEU A 158 6.56 -11.06 20.97
N VAL A 159 7.59 -11.75 21.44
CA VAL A 159 7.57 -12.38 22.78
C VAL A 159 7.40 -11.33 23.89
N ARG A 160 8.11 -10.19 23.79
CA ARG A 160 7.91 -9.06 24.71
C ARG A 160 6.50 -8.48 24.65
N ALA A 161 5.86 -8.54 23.48
CA ALA A 161 4.47 -8.14 23.26
C ALA A 161 3.44 -9.22 23.70
N GLY A 162 3.87 -10.30 24.36
CA GLY A 162 2.99 -11.32 24.92
C GLY A 162 2.74 -12.54 24.01
N TRP A 163 3.43 -12.64 22.86
CA TRP A 163 3.35 -13.83 22.02
C TRP A 163 4.11 -15.00 22.68
N ARG A 164 3.63 -16.22 22.44
CA ARG A 164 4.30 -17.44 22.88
C ARG A 164 5.37 -17.84 21.87
N ASP A 165 6.57 -18.06 22.38
CA ASP A 165 7.68 -18.61 21.60
C ASP A 165 7.51 -20.12 21.46
N GLU A 166 7.42 -20.62 20.24
CA GLU A 166 7.25 -22.04 19.96
C GLU A 166 8.52 -22.69 19.37
N GLY A 167 9.64 -21.97 19.43
CA GLY A 167 10.94 -22.47 18.96
C GLY A 167 11.10 -22.36 17.45
N ILE A 168 11.80 -23.33 16.85
CA ILE A 168 12.10 -23.36 15.43
C ILE A 168 11.04 -24.21 14.73
N GLY A 169 10.34 -23.62 13.75
CA GLY A 169 9.37 -24.34 12.93
C GLY A 169 10.02 -25.21 11.87
N TRP A 170 11.04 -24.67 11.17
CA TRP A 170 11.83 -25.33 10.13
C TRP A 170 13.08 -24.50 9.78
N TYR A 171 13.83 -24.91 8.76
CA TYR A 171 15.03 -24.23 8.29
C TYR A 171 14.98 -23.88 6.80
N GLY A 172 15.58 -22.74 6.43
CA GLY A 172 15.79 -22.31 5.04
C GLY A 172 17.24 -22.51 4.58
N ILE A 173 17.45 -22.49 3.27
CA ILE A 173 18.79 -22.52 2.64
C ILE A 173 19.34 -21.11 2.37
N GLY A 174 18.50 -20.08 2.43
CA GLY A 174 18.85 -18.68 2.21
C GLY A 174 17.97 -17.73 3.03
N GLY A 175 18.54 -16.58 3.42
CA GLY A 175 17.86 -15.57 4.23
C GLY A 175 16.77 -14.85 3.45
N GLY A 176 15.94 -14.10 4.17
CA GLY A 176 14.97 -13.20 3.54
C GLY A 176 15.62 -11.95 2.95
N SER A 177 14.87 -11.24 2.11
CA SER A 177 15.20 -9.91 1.63
C SER A 177 13.93 -9.05 1.58
N PRO A 178 14.02 -7.75 1.89
CA PRO A 178 12.86 -6.88 1.83
C PRO A 178 12.33 -6.76 0.40
N ALA A 179 11.08 -6.35 0.25
CA ALA A 179 10.52 -6.01 -1.04
C ALA A 179 11.46 -5.01 -1.79
N PRO A 180 11.73 -5.22 -3.09
CA PRO A 180 12.58 -4.32 -3.85
C PRO A 180 12.02 -2.90 -3.85
N ALA A 181 12.90 -1.91 -3.68
CA ALA A 181 12.52 -0.52 -3.88
C ALA A 181 12.24 -0.26 -5.37
N GLU A 182 11.07 0.26 -5.67
CA GLU A 182 10.67 0.72 -7.00
C GLU A 182 10.84 2.24 -7.02
N THR A 183 11.73 2.76 -7.86
CA THR A 183 11.89 4.21 -8.12
C THR A 183 10.96 4.65 -9.24
N GLN A 184 10.69 5.96 -9.36
CA GLN A 184 9.89 6.48 -10.47
C GLN A 184 10.50 6.13 -11.84
N ALA A 185 11.83 5.97 -11.91
CA ALA A 185 12.60 5.61 -13.11
C ALA A 185 12.34 4.18 -13.61
N ASN A 186 12.04 3.23 -12.71
CA ASN A 186 11.96 1.81 -13.03
C ASN A 186 10.63 1.15 -12.66
N ASP A 187 9.64 1.92 -12.17
CA ASP A 187 8.35 1.36 -11.74
C ASP A 187 7.42 0.98 -12.90
N GLY A 188 7.72 1.36 -14.15
CA GLY A 188 6.89 1.09 -15.34
C GLY A 188 5.56 1.84 -15.40
N ALA A 189 5.33 2.81 -14.51
CA ALA A 189 4.08 3.56 -14.46
C ALA A 189 3.93 4.51 -15.65
N TYR A 190 2.70 4.62 -16.16
CA TYR A 190 2.35 5.52 -17.26
C TYR A 190 2.30 6.96 -16.77
N ALA A 191 1.65 7.23 -15.63
CA ALA A 191 1.58 8.54 -15.01
C ALA A 191 2.02 8.46 -13.54
N SER A 192 2.80 9.41 -13.05
CA SER A 192 3.29 9.38 -11.67
C SER A 192 3.69 10.77 -11.18
N ILE A 193 3.51 10.99 -9.89
CA ILE A 193 3.99 12.16 -9.14
C ILE A 193 4.71 11.68 -7.88
N GLU A 194 5.90 12.20 -7.61
CA GLU A 194 6.65 12.00 -6.37
C GLU A 194 7.12 13.31 -5.75
N GLY A 195 7.39 13.29 -4.45
CA GLY A 195 7.99 14.41 -3.73
C GLY A 195 8.39 14.04 -2.30
N VAL A 196 9.23 14.84 -1.67
CA VAL A 196 9.62 14.70 -0.26
C VAL A 196 8.70 15.59 0.58
N MET A 197 7.75 14.97 1.26
CA MET A 197 6.69 15.61 2.02
C MET A 197 7.06 15.75 3.49
N ASN A 198 6.72 16.90 4.09
CA ASN A 198 6.70 17.13 5.53
C ASN A 198 5.36 17.76 5.87
N LEU A 199 4.71 17.27 6.92
CA LEU A 199 3.44 17.81 7.40
C LEU A 199 3.56 18.22 8.87
N ARG A 200 3.17 19.45 9.17
CA ARG A 200 2.89 19.97 10.51
C ARG A 200 1.58 20.73 10.47
N GLY A 201 1.04 21.02 11.65
CA GLY A 201 -0.21 21.73 11.80
C GLY A 201 -0.66 21.77 13.24
N SER A 202 -1.87 22.25 13.46
CA SER A 202 -2.54 22.26 14.75
C SER A 202 -4.04 22.23 14.54
N GLY A 203 -4.77 21.73 15.55
CA GLY A 203 -6.21 21.59 15.50
C GLY A 203 -6.67 20.16 15.32
N SER A 204 -7.83 19.99 14.70
CA SER A 204 -8.56 18.73 14.61
C SER A 204 -8.11 17.81 13.49
N GLY A 205 -7.81 18.38 12.32
CA GLY A 205 -7.40 17.61 11.15
C GLY A 205 -6.72 18.48 10.11
N TYR A 206 -5.72 17.94 9.42
CA TYR A 206 -5.02 18.61 8.34
C TYR A 206 -4.19 17.62 7.52
N HIS A 207 -3.92 17.94 6.26
CA HIS A 207 -3.18 17.05 5.37
C HIS A 207 -2.33 17.76 4.33
N ALA A 208 -1.41 17.02 3.75
CA ALA A 208 -0.79 17.35 2.47
C ALA A 208 -0.80 16.12 1.57
N LYS A 209 -1.14 16.30 0.29
CA LYS A 209 -1.32 15.20 -0.67
C LYS A 209 -0.73 15.54 -2.03
N LEU A 210 -0.18 14.51 -2.68
CA LEU A 210 0.06 14.50 -4.12
C LEU A 210 -1.26 14.16 -4.81
N VAL A 211 -1.58 14.81 -5.92
CA VAL A 211 -2.83 14.64 -6.65
C VAL A 211 -2.55 14.32 -8.11
N LEU A 212 -3.29 13.35 -8.64
CA LEU A 212 -3.30 12.97 -10.05
C LEU A 212 -4.75 12.89 -10.54
N SER A 213 -5.09 13.73 -11.51
CA SER A 213 -6.41 13.77 -12.15
C SER A 213 -6.32 13.49 -13.64
N GLY A 214 -7.38 12.93 -14.21
CA GLY A 214 -7.46 12.64 -15.64
C GLY A 214 -8.75 11.89 -15.99
N GLY A 215 -9.36 12.20 -17.13
CA GLY A 215 -10.55 11.49 -17.61
C GLY A 215 -11.77 11.58 -16.68
N GLY A 216 -11.88 12.64 -15.88
CA GLY A 216 -12.93 12.79 -14.86
C GLY A 216 -12.69 12.03 -13.55
N SER A 217 -11.56 11.33 -13.40
CA SER A 217 -11.14 10.71 -12.14
C SER A 217 -10.02 11.51 -11.48
N THR A 218 -9.91 11.41 -10.16
CA THR A 218 -8.85 12.00 -9.35
C THR A 218 -8.43 11.05 -8.24
N VAL A 219 -7.12 10.85 -8.09
CA VAL A 219 -6.53 10.12 -6.99
C VAL A 219 -5.54 11.01 -6.27
N SER A 220 -5.66 11.09 -4.95
CA SER A 220 -4.72 11.78 -4.08
C SER A 220 -4.09 10.84 -3.07
N PHE A 221 -2.86 11.12 -2.68
CA PHE A 221 -2.09 10.33 -1.71
C PHE A 221 -1.11 11.19 -0.94
N GLY A 222 -1.10 11.05 0.38
CA GLY A 222 -0.15 11.75 1.23
C GLY A 222 -0.37 11.52 2.70
N ILE A 223 0.02 12.50 3.51
CA ILE A 223 -0.03 12.42 4.97
C ILE A 223 -1.29 13.15 5.46
N GLN A 224 -2.07 12.50 6.32
CA GLN A 224 -3.23 13.07 7.00
C GLN A 224 -3.01 12.96 8.51
N TYR A 225 -3.20 14.06 9.23
CA TYR A 225 -3.42 14.06 10.68
C TYR A 225 -4.92 14.13 10.95
N GLU A 226 -5.40 13.28 11.85
CA GLU A 226 -6.76 13.33 12.38
C GLU A 226 -6.74 13.03 13.88
N LYS A 227 -7.24 13.95 14.71
CA LYS A 227 -7.14 13.87 16.18
C LYS A 227 -7.79 12.61 16.78
N ASP A 228 -8.78 12.05 16.08
CA ASP A 228 -9.69 11.02 16.56
C ASP A 228 -9.61 9.72 15.74
N ILE A 229 -8.55 9.55 14.93
CA ILE A 229 -8.48 8.42 14.00
C ILE A 229 -8.55 7.06 14.69
N HIS A 230 -8.07 6.97 15.95
CA HIS A 230 -8.06 5.73 16.72
C HIS A 230 -9.47 5.22 17.08
N TYR A 231 -10.50 6.07 17.08
CA TYR A 231 -11.88 5.61 17.30
C TYR A 231 -12.39 4.75 16.13
N ALA A 232 -11.99 5.09 14.91
CA ALA A 232 -12.36 4.33 13.70
C ALA A 232 -11.31 3.26 13.35
N TYR A 233 -10.04 3.52 13.66
CA TYR A 233 -8.90 2.70 13.27
C TYR A 233 -7.91 2.51 14.44
N PRO A 234 -8.27 1.69 15.44
CA PRO A 234 -7.46 1.47 16.64
C PRO A 234 -6.12 0.78 16.36
N GLN A 235 -5.94 0.21 15.17
CA GLN A 235 -4.70 -0.46 14.77
C GLN A 235 -3.53 0.50 14.46
N PHE A 236 -3.80 1.78 14.21
CA PHE A 236 -2.72 2.74 13.95
C PHE A 236 -2.03 3.13 15.26
N SER A 237 -0.70 3.31 15.20
CA SER A 237 0.12 3.69 16.36
C SER A 237 0.20 5.20 16.58
N SER A 238 -0.39 6.00 15.69
CA SER A 238 -0.45 7.45 15.79
C SER A 238 -1.72 8.00 15.14
N ASN A 239 -2.06 9.25 15.47
CA ASN A 239 -3.10 10.05 14.82
C ASN A 239 -2.74 10.52 13.39
N THR A 240 -1.63 10.03 12.82
CA THR A 240 -1.12 10.47 11.53
C THR A 240 -0.95 9.25 10.63
N VAL A 241 -1.49 9.33 9.42
CA VAL A 241 -1.61 8.19 8.51
C VAL A 241 -1.30 8.58 7.08
N TYR A 242 -0.93 7.59 6.28
CA TYR A 242 -0.98 7.70 4.84
C TYR A 242 -2.40 7.45 4.36
N LEU A 243 -3.00 8.46 3.73
CA LEU A 243 -4.37 8.42 3.22
C LEU A 243 -4.38 8.53 1.70
N VAL A 244 -5.20 7.68 1.09
CA VAL A 244 -5.57 7.75 -0.32
C VAL A 244 -7.01 8.22 -0.43
N GLU A 245 -7.27 9.15 -1.33
CA GLU A 245 -8.62 9.43 -1.82
C GLU A 245 -8.68 9.11 -3.30
N ASN A 246 -9.67 8.33 -3.71
CA ASN A 246 -9.86 7.91 -5.10
C ASN A 246 -11.30 8.21 -5.50
N VAL A 247 -11.48 9.29 -6.26
CA VAL A 247 -12.76 9.77 -6.79
C VAL A 247 -12.79 9.48 -8.26
N MET A 248 -13.72 8.67 -8.73
CA MET A 248 -13.77 8.30 -10.14
C MET A 248 -15.14 8.60 -10.74
N SER A 249 -15.18 9.63 -11.58
CA SER A 249 -16.35 9.89 -12.41
C SER A 249 -16.39 8.82 -13.51
N HIS A 250 -17.55 8.18 -13.70
CA HIS A 250 -17.81 7.18 -14.76
C HIS A 250 -17.13 5.80 -14.61
N ALA A 251 -16.73 5.39 -13.40
CA ALA A 251 -15.85 4.23 -13.17
C ALA A 251 -16.35 3.14 -12.22
N THR A 252 -15.73 1.96 -12.38
CA THR A 252 -16.37 0.65 -12.21
C THR A 252 -15.51 -0.38 -11.43
N GLN A 253 -14.76 -0.06 -10.36
CA GLN A 253 -15.31 0.33 -9.06
C GLN A 253 -14.20 0.67 -8.06
N ALA A 254 -14.41 1.75 -7.30
CA ALA A 254 -14.10 1.83 -5.87
C ALA A 254 -15.26 2.57 -5.18
N GLY A 255 -15.76 2.02 -4.06
CA GLY A 255 -17.04 2.40 -3.42
C GLY A 255 -18.31 2.02 -4.21
N THR A 256 -19.50 2.21 -3.59
CA THR A 256 -20.82 2.08 -4.26
C THR A 256 -21.15 3.29 -5.15
N THR A 257 -20.47 4.41 -4.94
CA THR A 257 -20.71 5.70 -5.61
C THR A 257 -19.52 6.16 -6.46
N GLY A 258 -18.51 5.31 -6.69
CA GLY A 258 -17.29 5.71 -7.40
C GLY A 258 -16.30 6.50 -6.54
N LYS A 259 -16.38 6.40 -5.19
CA LYS A 259 -15.46 7.03 -4.24
C LYS A 259 -14.89 6.02 -3.25
N GLN A 260 -13.59 6.10 -2.97
CA GLN A 260 -12.91 5.27 -1.97
C GLN A 260 -11.89 6.08 -1.18
N TYR A 261 -11.82 5.78 0.12
CA TYR A 261 -10.77 6.24 1.03
C TYR A 261 -9.99 5.03 1.54
N LEU A 262 -8.66 5.07 1.46
CA LEU A 262 -7.80 4.01 2.00
C LEU A 262 -6.83 4.59 3.03
N TYR A 263 -6.93 4.09 4.25
CA TYR A 263 -6.03 4.39 5.35
C TYR A 263 -4.98 3.28 5.40
N LEU A 264 -3.76 3.58 4.92
CA LEU A 264 -2.78 2.52 4.62
C LEU A 264 -1.94 2.12 5.84
N LYS A 265 -1.21 3.07 6.41
CA LYS A 265 -0.27 2.87 7.54
C LYS A 265 -0.13 4.17 8.32
N SER A 266 0.37 4.08 9.55
CA SER A 266 0.83 5.25 10.31
C SER A 266 1.94 5.98 9.54
N ALA A 267 1.86 7.30 9.55
CA ALA A 267 2.80 8.20 8.90
C ALA A 267 3.50 9.07 9.95
N PRO A 268 4.75 9.51 9.69
CA PRO A 268 5.44 10.41 10.59
C PRO A 268 4.89 11.83 10.47
N LEU A 269 4.75 12.53 11.60
CA LEU A 269 4.43 13.95 11.65
C LEU A 269 5.71 14.76 11.83
N GLY A 270 5.86 15.86 11.07
CA GLY A 270 6.99 16.77 11.18
C GLY A 270 8.33 16.26 10.63
N GLN A 271 8.35 15.09 9.96
CA GLN A 271 9.53 14.49 9.36
C GLN A 271 9.41 14.49 7.82
N ASN A 272 10.57 14.52 7.15
CA ASN A 272 10.64 14.43 5.71
C ASN A 272 10.48 12.98 5.26
N VAL A 273 9.54 12.71 4.37
CA VAL A 273 9.34 11.38 3.80
C VAL A 273 9.07 11.46 2.31
N LYS A 274 9.70 10.58 1.53
CA LYS A 274 9.42 10.50 0.09
C LYS A 274 8.11 9.77 -0.12
N VAL A 275 7.15 10.42 -0.79
CA VAL A 275 5.87 9.84 -1.19
C VAL A 275 5.75 9.82 -2.70
N ARG A 276 5.14 8.77 -3.26
CA ARG A 276 4.84 8.68 -4.69
C ARG A 276 3.49 8.04 -4.95
N LEU A 277 2.78 8.56 -5.93
CA LEU A 277 1.57 8.01 -6.52
C LEU A 277 1.85 7.69 -7.98
N SER A 278 1.55 6.47 -8.42
CA SER A 278 1.81 6.00 -9.78
C SER A 278 0.61 5.25 -10.35
N TRP A 279 0.14 5.62 -11.54
CA TRP A 279 -0.92 4.97 -12.30
C TRP A 279 -0.37 4.19 -13.50
N TYR A 280 -0.98 3.03 -13.75
CA TYR A 280 -0.61 2.05 -14.76
C TYR A 280 -1.78 1.83 -15.73
N THR A 281 -1.47 1.49 -16.99
CA THR A 281 -2.48 1.31 -18.06
C THR A 281 -3.44 0.14 -17.83
N ASN A 282 -3.15 -0.74 -16.87
CA ASN A 282 -4.09 -1.78 -16.39
C ASN A 282 -5.04 -1.27 -15.28
N ASN A 283 -5.20 0.06 -15.17
CA ASN A 283 -5.98 0.79 -14.17
C ASN A 283 -5.50 0.64 -12.72
N THR A 284 -4.35 0.01 -12.46
CA THR A 284 -3.78 -0.03 -11.11
C THR A 284 -3.19 1.34 -10.76
N VAL A 285 -3.48 1.81 -9.55
CA VAL A 285 -2.73 2.89 -8.89
C VAL A 285 -1.95 2.28 -7.73
N LYS A 286 -0.66 2.56 -7.64
CA LYS A 286 0.21 2.17 -6.53
C LYS A 286 0.67 3.39 -5.75
N PHE A 287 0.84 3.21 -4.44
CA PHE A 287 1.29 4.23 -3.51
C PHE A 287 2.58 3.79 -2.85
N PHE A 288 3.58 4.68 -2.82
CA PHE A 288 4.91 4.35 -2.31
C PHE A 288 5.36 5.33 -1.25
N VAL A 289 6.09 4.80 -0.27
CA VAL A 289 6.81 5.55 0.77
C VAL A 289 8.26 5.11 0.72
N ASN A 290 9.19 6.05 0.52
CA ASN A 290 10.63 5.77 0.36
C ASN A 290 10.89 4.65 -0.67
N ASP A 291 10.21 4.75 -1.82
CA ASP A 291 10.29 3.80 -2.94
C ASP A 291 9.79 2.38 -2.62
N GLN A 292 9.16 2.16 -1.46
CA GLN A 292 8.50 0.91 -1.09
C GLN A 292 6.99 1.02 -1.30
N GLU A 293 6.38 0.04 -1.97
CA GLU A 293 4.92 0.02 -2.15
C GLU A 293 4.24 -0.22 -0.79
N ILE A 294 3.28 0.63 -0.44
CA ILE A 294 2.51 0.53 0.81
C ILE A 294 1.02 0.32 0.59
N GLY A 295 0.57 0.28 -0.67
CA GLY A 295 -0.81 0.04 -1.02
C GLY A 295 -1.09 0.24 -2.51
N ARG A 296 -2.27 -0.22 -2.94
CA ARG A 296 -2.75 -0.06 -4.31
C ARG A 296 -4.28 -0.01 -4.38
N THR A 297 -4.80 0.50 -5.49
CA THR A 297 -6.23 0.48 -5.82
C THR A 297 -6.45 0.48 -7.34
N LYS A 298 -7.71 0.50 -7.79
CA LYS A 298 -8.09 0.68 -9.20
C LYS A 298 -8.65 2.08 -9.43
N SER A 299 -8.27 2.71 -10.54
CA SER A 299 -8.83 3.99 -10.97
C SER A 299 -8.85 4.09 -12.49
N THR A 300 -9.92 4.67 -13.04
CA THR A 300 -10.11 4.88 -14.49
C THR A 300 -9.55 6.21 -14.96
N LEU A 301 -8.41 6.61 -14.41
CA LEU A 301 -7.69 7.78 -14.89
C LEU A 301 -7.36 7.60 -16.38
N SER A 302 -7.47 8.67 -17.14
CA SER A 302 -7.03 8.69 -18.53
C SER A 302 -6.45 10.05 -18.88
N ALA A 303 -5.57 10.07 -19.88
CA ALA A 303 -5.00 11.30 -20.40
C ALA A 303 -6.11 12.22 -20.95
N PRO A 304 -5.95 13.55 -20.88
CA PRO A 304 -4.77 14.26 -20.36
C PRO A 304 -4.72 14.29 -18.83
N PHE A 305 -3.52 14.16 -18.27
CA PHE A 305 -3.30 14.15 -16.82
C PHE A 305 -2.99 15.54 -16.25
N ILE A 306 -3.61 15.86 -15.13
CA ILE A 306 -3.30 17.02 -14.29
C ILE A 306 -2.64 16.51 -13.01
N PHE A 307 -1.56 17.15 -12.61
CA PHE A 307 -0.84 16.86 -11.37
C PHE A 307 -0.99 18.04 -10.43
N ALA A 308 -1.11 17.82 -9.13
CA ALA A 308 -1.14 18.91 -8.14
C ALA A 308 -0.53 18.46 -6.81
N VAL A 309 -0.19 19.45 -5.98
CA VAL A 309 0.02 19.24 -4.54
C VAL A 309 -1.03 20.05 -3.80
N GLU A 310 -1.74 19.38 -2.90
CA GLU A 310 -2.83 19.94 -2.10
C GLU A 310 -2.46 19.94 -0.62
N GLY A 311 -2.87 20.99 0.08
CA GLY A 311 -2.83 21.07 1.53
C GLY A 311 -4.17 21.56 2.06
N SER A 312 -4.66 20.99 3.15
CA SER A 312 -5.99 21.32 3.66
C SER A 312 -6.06 21.18 5.18
N ALA A 313 -7.08 21.80 5.78
CA ALA A 313 -7.34 21.78 7.21
C ALA A 313 -8.85 21.56 7.47
N ALA A 314 -9.17 20.91 8.59
CA ALA A 314 -10.50 20.36 8.82
C ALA A 314 -11.54 21.33 9.34
N HIS A 315 -11.12 22.31 10.12
CA HIS A 315 -12.05 23.26 10.70
C HIS A 315 -11.46 24.65 10.66
N ASN A 316 -12.34 25.66 10.65
CA ASN A 316 -11.91 27.03 10.91
C ASN A 316 -11.07 27.09 12.19
N GLY A 317 -9.93 27.76 12.12
CA GLY A 317 -8.96 27.84 13.20
C GLY A 317 -7.86 26.78 13.13
N ASP A 318 -8.08 25.65 12.47
CA ASP A 318 -7.02 24.64 12.24
C ASP A 318 -5.94 25.24 11.33
N THR A 319 -4.71 24.80 11.53
CA THR A 319 -3.55 25.30 10.77
C THR A 319 -2.84 24.17 10.05
N ILE A 320 -2.33 24.48 8.87
CA ILE A 320 -1.42 23.63 8.12
C ILE A 320 -0.08 24.33 7.94
N ASN A 321 0.99 23.56 8.05
CA ASN A 321 2.33 23.92 7.61
C ASN A 321 2.97 22.68 6.96
N ALA A 322 2.87 22.60 5.64
CA ALA A 322 3.39 21.48 4.87
C ALA A 322 4.37 21.97 3.80
N THR A 323 5.38 21.13 3.53
CA THR A 323 6.28 21.33 2.40
C THR A 323 6.35 20.06 1.58
N VAL A 324 6.38 20.19 0.25
CA VAL A 324 6.69 19.08 -0.65
C VAL A 324 7.85 19.51 -1.54
N LYS A 325 9.02 18.93 -1.27
CA LYS A 325 10.28 19.26 -1.94
C LYS A 325 10.58 18.29 -3.07
N ASN A 326 11.35 18.77 -4.03
CA ASN A 326 11.84 17.97 -5.16
C ASN A 326 10.72 17.22 -5.88
N VAL A 327 9.60 17.90 -6.14
CA VAL A 327 8.45 17.32 -6.81
C VAL A 327 8.83 16.96 -8.25
N LYS A 328 8.49 15.74 -8.66
CA LYS A 328 8.74 15.22 -10.00
C LYS A 328 7.50 14.52 -10.55
N VAL A 329 7.23 14.75 -11.82
CA VAL A 329 6.07 14.20 -12.51
C VAL A 329 6.47 13.54 -13.82
N LYS A 330 5.74 12.49 -14.21
CA LYS A 330 5.83 11.85 -15.53
C LYS A 330 4.43 11.45 -16.01
N ALA A 331 4.19 11.52 -17.32
CA ALA A 331 3.03 10.94 -18.00
C ALA A 331 3.33 10.55 -19.45
N GLY A 332 2.92 9.33 -19.82
CA GLY A 332 2.82 8.84 -21.18
C GLY A 332 4.09 8.76 -22.01
N ASN A 333 3.88 8.59 -23.31
CA ASN A 333 4.93 8.41 -24.33
C ASN A 333 5.00 9.61 -25.31
N ASN A 334 4.17 10.64 -25.12
CA ASN A 334 4.15 11.86 -25.94
C ASN A 334 3.49 13.04 -25.20
N ALA A 335 3.73 14.27 -25.70
CA ALA A 335 3.27 15.54 -25.11
C ALA A 335 1.74 15.65 -24.92
N LYS A 336 0.91 14.92 -25.68
CA LYS A 336 -0.56 14.98 -25.57
C LYS A 336 -1.09 14.29 -24.31
N SER A 337 -0.23 13.55 -23.61
CA SER A 337 -0.60 12.83 -22.38
C SER A 337 -0.80 13.78 -21.20
N TYR A 338 -0.32 15.02 -21.30
CA TYR A 338 -0.39 16.01 -20.24
C TYR A 338 -1.56 16.99 -20.44
N GLY A 339 -2.20 17.35 -19.33
CA GLY A 339 -3.14 18.46 -19.25
C GLY A 339 -2.40 19.77 -19.51
N THR A 340 -2.97 20.61 -20.36
CA THR A 340 -2.44 21.95 -20.59
C THR A 340 -2.64 22.82 -19.38
N ILE A 341 -1.53 23.15 -18.72
CA ILE A 341 -1.36 24.43 -18.06
C ILE A 341 0.05 24.89 -18.44
N THR A 342 0.15 26.05 -19.07
CA THR A 342 1.41 26.58 -19.60
C THR A 342 2.29 27.08 -18.43
N GLY A 343 3.12 26.19 -17.89
CA GLY A 343 4.10 26.46 -16.80
C GLY A 343 3.51 26.40 -15.38
N TRP A 344 4.33 26.13 -14.36
CA TRP A 344 3.93 26.02 -12.93
C TRP A 344 3.15 27.26 -12.47
N ASN A 345 1.83 27.15 -12.48
CA ASN A 345 0.88 28.26 -12.47
C ASN A 345 -0.48 27.72 -12.01
N ASP A 346 -1.28 28.60 -11.40
CA ASP A 346 -2.51 28.37 -10.63
C ASP A 346 -2.24 28.00 -9.16
N ARG A 347 -2.01 29.05 -8.36
CA ARG A 347 -2.19 29.00 -6.90
C ARG A 347 -3.65 29.20 -6.62
N ASN A 348 -4.26 28.18 -6.04
CA ASN A 348 -5.62 28.23 -5.57
C ASN A 348 -5.56 28.34 -4.04
N ASP A 349 -5.60 29.58 -3.56
CA ASP A 349 -5.57 29.91 -2.15
C ASP A 349 -7.01 30.13 -1.68
N TYR A 350 -7.51 29.24 -0.81
CA TYR A 350 -8.87 29.34 -0.30
C TYR A 350 -8.88 29.55 1.20
N PHE A 351 -9.71 30.49 1.65
CA PHE A 351 -10.15 30.60 3.04
C PHE A 351 -8.98 30.59 4.07
N GLY A 352 -7.94 31.40 3.83
CA GLY A 352 -6.81 31.56 4.74
C GLY A 352 -5.67 30.53 4.58
N LEU A 353 -5.79 29.61 3.62
CA LEU A 353 -4.74 28.68 3.22
C LEU A 353 -4.03 29.18 1.97
N ASN A 354 -2.70 29.04 1.94
CA ASN A 354 -1.85 29.55 0.87
C ASN A 354 -0.94 28.44 0.32
N GLY A 355 -0.92 28.28 -0.99
CA GLY A 355 0.00 27.44 -1.74
C GLY A 355 1.04 28.28 -2.46
N THR A 356 2.32 27.99 -2.25
CA THR A 356 3.43 28.75 -2.83
C THR A 356 4.44 27.81 -3.45
N VAL A 357 4.76 28.06 -4.72
CA VAL A 357 5.98 27.54 -5.34
C VAL A 357 7.16 28.33 -4.77
N THR A 358 7.96 27.67 -3.95
CA THR A 358 9.14 28.26 -3.26
C THR A 358 10.43 28.09 -4.06
N LYS A 359 10.46 27.10 -4.95
CA LYS A 359 11.55 26.88 -5.92
C LYS A 359 10.95 26.37 -7.22
N GLN A 360 11.27 27.04 -8.33
CA GLN A 360 10.90 26.57 -9.66
C GLN A 360 11.74 25.36 -10.06
N GLY A 361 11.10 24.43 -10.76
CA GLY A 361 11.74 23.23 -11.28
C GLY A 361 12.29 23.47 -12.67
N THR A 362 12.90 22.43 -13.22
CA THR A 362 13.35 22.42 -14.61
C THR A 362 12.49 21.49 -15.45
N VAL A 363 12.39 21.79 -16.73
CA VAL A 363 11.67 21.01 -17.74
C VAL A 363 12.75 20.53 -18.71
N SER A 364 12.98 19.22 -18.83
CA SER A 364 14.03 18.66 -19.70
C SER A 364 13.45 17.89 -20.87
N SER A 365 13.89 18.13 -22.10
CA SER A 365 13.55 17.27 -23.25
C SER A 365 14.24 15.90 -23.19
N ASP A 366 15.37 15.81 -22.48
CA ASP A 366 16.19 14.61 -22.33
C ASP A 366 16.23 14.15 -20.87
N GLY A 367 15.58 13.04 -20.59
CA GLY A 367 15.61 12.37 -19.29
C GLY A 367 15.50 10.86 -19.48
N ALA A 368 15.68 10.10 -18.39
CA ALA A 368 15.54 8.62 -18.38
C ALA A 368 14.11 8.12 -18.71
N TYR A 369 13.23 9.01 -19.16
CA TYR A 369 11.81 8.81 -19.38
C TYR A 369 11.52 9.14 -20.84
N ASN A 370 10.91 8.21 -21.59
CA ASN A 370 10.49 8.39 -22.98
C ASN A 370 9.28 9.35 -23.10
N THR A 371 9.27 10.41 -22.31
CA THR A 371 8.25 11.44 -22.28
C THR A 371 8.64 12.50 -23.30
N HIS A 372 8.19 12.39 -24.54
CA HIS A 372 8.32 13.45 -25.55
C HIS A 372 7.40 14.65 -25.20
N GLY A 373 7.59 15.24 -24.02
CA GLY A 373 6.79 16.31 -23.42
C GLY A 373 7.34 16.81 -22.07
N ALA A 374 8.64 16.62 -21.86
CA ALA A 374 9.48 17.14 -20.78
C ALA A 374 8.99 16.96 -19.32
N PRO A 375 9.51 15.96 -18.57
CA PRO A 375 9.17 15.80 -17.16
C PRO A 375 9.62 17.04 -16.40
N SER A 376 8.76 17.53 -15.51
CA SER A 376 9.14 18.61 -14.61
C SER A 376 9.86 18.05 -13.40
N LEU A 377 11.07 18.54 -13.15
CA LEU A 377 11.97 18.08 -12.10
C LEU A 377 12.22 19.17 -11.07
N GLY A 378 11.99 18.86 -9.79
CA GLY A 378 12.65 19.56 -8.70
C GLY A 378 11.97 20.82 -8.18
N VAL A 379 10.65 20.93 -8.28
CA VAL A 379 9.88 22.01 -7.64
C VAL A 379 9.79 21.80 -6.13
N ASP A 380 9.90 22.90 -5.39
CA ASP A 380 9.56 22.92 -3.96
C ASP A 380 8.29 23.73 -3.71
N ILE A 381 7.31 23.12 -3.05
CA ILE A 381 6.00 23.70 -2.72
C ILE A 381 5.88 23.85 -1.20
N SER A 382 5.30 24.97 -0.77
CA SER A 382 4.88 25.24 0.60
C SER A 382 3.37 25.44 0.64
N LEU A 383 2.70 24.80 1.59
CA LEU A 383 1.26 24.89 1.83
C LEU A 383 1.06 25.30 3.28
N THR A 384 0.66 26.54 3.52
CA THR A 384 0.65 27.13 4.87
C THR A 384 -0.59 27.98 5.09
N GLY A 385 -1.12 27.96 6.30
CA GLY A 385 -2.17 28.91 6.67
C GLY A 385 -2.99 28.47 7.87
N ARG A 386 -4.00 29.27 8.16
CA ARG A 386 -5.04 28.98 9.15
C ARG A 386 -6.37 29.04 8.41
N ALA A 387 -7.13 27.95 8.46
CA ALA A 387 -8.44 27.90 7.83
C ALA A 387 -9.38 28.94 8.44
N ASN A 388 -10.07 29.68 7.58
CA ASN A 388 -10.97 30.76 7.93
C ASN A 388 -11.99 31.01 6.80
N ILE A 389 -13.06 30.21 6.76
CA ILE A 389 -14.24 30.47 5.95
C ILE A 389 -15.06 31.58 6.64
N PRO A 390 -15.35 32.69 5.96
CA PRO A 390 -16.25 33.71 6.49
C PRO A 390 -17.69 33.19 6.66
N GLY A 391 -18.34 33.62 7.74
CA GLY A 391 -19.76 33.33 8.00
C GLY A 391 -20.03 31.95 8.59
N ASN A 392 -21.31 31.61 8.67
CA ASN A 392 -21.81 30.38 9.26
C ASN A 392 -22.56 29.54 8.21
N GLY A 393 -22.57 28.22 8.41
CA GLY A 393 -23.38 27.29 7.66
C GLY A 393 -24.88 27.44 7.95
N PRO A 394 -25.72 26.66 7.24
CA PRO A 394 -27.18 26.71 7.38
C PRO A 394 -27.71 26.41 8.79
N ASP A 395 -26.92 25.74 9.62
CA ASP A 395 -27.23 25.43 11.03
C ASP A 395 -26.79 26.54 12.01
N GLY A 396 -26.32 27.69 11.50
CA GLY A 396 -25.87 28.82 12.28
C GLY A 396 -24.50 28.64 12.93
N LYS A 397 -23.78 27.55 12.64
CA LYS A 397 -22.42 27.29 13.16
C LYS A 397 -21.35 27.66 12.14
N PRO A 398 -20.10 27.90 12.57
CA PRO A 398 -18.99 28.08 11.63
C PRO A 398 -18.89 26.90 10.66
N TRP A 399 -18.54 27.17 9.40
CA TRP A 399 -18.38 26.13 8.40
C TRP A 399 -17.36 25.05 8.83
N THR A 400 -17.70 23.79 8.59
CA THR A 400 -16.87 22.61 8.84
C THR A 400 -16.75 21.75 7.56
N TRP A 401 -15.65 21.00 7.43
CA TRP A 401 -15.15 20.38 6.19
C TRP A 401 -15.82 19.08 5.68
N ASP A 402 -15.65 18.76 4.38
CA ASP A 402 -15.11 17.47 3.84
C ASP A 402 -14.25 17.74 2.55
N THR A 403 -13.24 16.89 2.33
CA THR A 403 -12.12 16.99 1.38
C THR A 403 -12.56 17.09 -0.07
N SER A 404 -11.62 17.51 -0.92
CA SER A 404 -11.70 17.65 -2.37
C SER A 404 -12.87 16.87 -3.01
N PHE A 405 -13.69 17.58 -3.78
CA PHE A 405 -14.87 17.09 -4.51
C PHE A 405 -16.08 16.76 -3.62
N SER A 406 -16.94 17.77 -3.41
CA SER A 406 -18.36 17.68 -2.99
C SER A 406 -18.75 16.37 -2.31
N ALA A 407 -18.19 16.16 -1.13
CA ALA A 407 -18.38 14.95 -0.35
C ALA A 407 -19.40 15.19 0.76
N VAL A 408 -20.18 14.16 1.05
CA VAL A 408 -21.22 14.14 2.08
C VAL A 408 -20.62 13.48 3.31
N GLU A 409 -20.54 14.22 4.41
CA GLU A 409 -19.98 13.71 5.67
C GLU A 409 -20.77 12.44 6.10
N PRO A 410 -20.11 11.30 6.42
CA PRO A 410 -20.79 10.01 6.59
C PRO A 410 -21.69 9.87 7.83
N ASN A 411 -21.54 10.75 8.81
CA ASN A 411 -22.25 10.75 10.08
C ASN A 411 -23.37 11.81 10.15
N THR A 412 -23.27 12.90 9.37
CA THR A 412 -24.10 14.11 9.43
C THR A 412 -24.79 14.41 8.10
N HIS A 413 -24.35 13.79 7.00
CA HIS A 413 -24.93 13.91 5.67
C HIS A 413 -24.93 15.34 5.07
N THR A 414 -24.07 16.24 5.53
CA THR A 414 -23.98 17.62 5.01
C THR A 414 -22.98 17.75 3.85
N THR A 415 -23.34 18.54 2.82
CA THR A 415 -22.45 18.88 1.69
C THR A 415 -21.60 20.11 2.03
N GLY A 416 -20.27 19.95 2.11
CA GLY A 416 -19.35 21.03 2.50
C GLY A 416 -18.68 21.77 1.33
N HIS A 417 -18.17 22.99 1.61
CA HIS A 417 -17.24 23.74 0.74
C HIS A 417 -15.78 23.35 1.07
N PRO A 418 -14.88 23.20 0.08
CA PRO A 418 -13.51 22.74 0.34
C PRO A 418 -12.65 23.79 1.06
N LEU A 419 -11.94 23.37 2.10
CA LEU A 419 -10.94 24.13 2.87
C LEU A 419 -9.51 23.79 2.43
N SER A 420 -9.14 24.02 1.16
CA SER A 420 -7.82 23.62 0.65
C SER A 420 -7.00 24.78 0.08
N ALA A 421 -5.69 24.59 0.04
CA ALA A 421 -4.79 25.30 -0.86
C ALA A 421 -4.26 24.28 -1.86
N VAL A 422 -4.26 24.63 -3.13
CA VAL A 422 -3.81 23.74 -4.21
C VAL A 422 -2.80 24.47 -5.08
N VAL A 423 -1.67 23.81 -5.35
CA VAL A 423 -0.71 24.21 -6.36
C VAL A 423 -0.78 23.22 -7.49
N ASN A 424 -1.29 23.66 -8.64
CA ASN A 424 -1.29 22.84 -9.85
C ASN A 424 0.13 22.72 -10.41
N ILE A 425 0.44 21.52 -10.88
CA ILE A 425 1.67 21.19 -11.57
C ILE A 425 1.37 21.15 -13.04
N ALA A 426 2.03 22.05 -13.75
CA ALA A 426 1.72 22.41 -15.10
C ALA A 426 2.93 22.09 -15.98
N GLN A 427 2.68 21.51 -17.15
CA GLN A 427 3.71 21.13 -18.10
C GLN A 427 3.52 21.86 -19.43
N ALA A 428 4.63 22.30 -20.03
CA ALA A 428 4.61 22.93 -21.34
C ALA A 428 4.25 21.89 -22.42
N ARG A 429 3.39 22.30 -23.36
CA ARG A 429 3.14 21.55 -24.59
C ARG A 429 4.32 21.62 -25.55
#